data_AF-A0A1V6BWX7-F1
#
_entry.id   AF-A0A1V6BWX7-F1
#
_cell.length_a   1.000
_cell.length_b   1.000
_cell.length_c   1.000
_cell.angle_alpha   90.00
_cell.angle_beta   90.00
_cell.angle_gamma   90.00
#
_symmetry.space_group_name_H-M   'P 1'
#
loop_
_entity.id
_entity.type
_entity.pdbx_description
1 polymer ?
#
loop_
_entity_poly.entity_id
_entity_poly.type
_entity_poly.pdbx_seq_one_letter_code
_entity_poly.pdbx_strand_id
1 'polypeptide(L)' 'MSQRFEYTGKGYVEALSWLKEVGEWKRVLTEGFSCDGWSVIHEANSIWERKSREDGNKEH' A
#
# COMPACT_ATOMS: atom_id res chain seq x y z
N MET A 1 -2.00 5.77 -13.72
CA MET A 1 -1.78 4.31 -13.74
C MET A 1 -2.72 3.68 -12.73
N SER A 2 -3.31 2.51 -12.99
CA SER A 2 -4.18 1.81 -12.03
C SER A 2 -3.42 0.57 -11.56
N GLN A 3 -2.56 0.71 -10.55
CA GLN A 3 -1.80 -0.43 -10.02
C GLN A 3 -2.37 -0.77 -8.65
N ARG A 4 -3.24 -1.78 -8.63
CA ARG A 4 -3.68 -2.44 -7.41
C ARG A 4 -2.91 -3.75 -7.26
N PHE A 5 -2.33 -4.00 -6.09
CA PHE A 5 -1.73 -5.27 -5.72
C PHE A 5 -2.81 -6.35 -5.69
N GLU A 6 -2.55 -7.49 -6.33
CA GLU A 6 -3.48 -8.62 -6.36
C GLU A 6 -3.51 -9.35 -5.02
N TYR A 7 -4.67 -9.87 -4.62
CA TYR A 7 -4.83 -10.68 -3.41
C TYR A 7 -4.28 -12.11 -3.57
N THR A 8 -2.98 -12.20 -3.83
CA THR A 8 -2.23 -13.45 -4.01
C THR A 8 -0.96 -13.42 -3.16
N GLY A 9 -0.30 -14.57 -2.97
CA GLY A 9 1.01 -14.60 -2.30
C GLY A 9 2.07 -13.73 -2.99
N LYS A 10 1.99 -13.57 -4.32
CA LYS A 10 2.87 -12.66 -5.06
C LYS A 10 2.53 -11.19 -4.78
N GLY A 11 1.26 -10.84 -4.86
CA GLY A 11 0.83 -9.46 -4.58
C GLY A 11 1.09 -9.03 -3.13
N TYR A 12 1.12 -9.96 -2.17
CA TYR A 12 1.61 -9.68 -0.82
C TYR A 12 3.08 -9.23 -0.81
N VAL A 13 3.96 -9.94 -1.51
CA VAL A 13 5.39 -9.62 -1.57
C VAL A 13 5.61 -8.27 -2.26
N GLU A 14 4.85 -7.99 -3.32
CA GLU A 14 4.89 -6.71 -4.03
C GLU A 14 4.39 -5.56 -3.14
N ALA A 15 3.23 -5.73 -2.49
CA ALA A 15 2.66 -4.77 -1.55
C ALA A 15 3.63 -4.44 -0.41
N LEU A 16 4.25 -5.47 0.18
CA LEU A 16 5.21 -5.31 1.27
C LEU A 16 6.48 -4.60 0.81
N SER A 17 6.97 -4.88 -0.40
CA SER A 17 8.13 -4.21 -0.97
C SER A 17 7.83 -2.74 -1.23
N TRP A 18 6.66 -2.44 -1.81
CA TRP A 18 6.22 -1.08 -2.06
C TRP A 18 6.02 -0.27 -0.78
N LEU A 19 5.35 -0.83 0.24
CA LEU A 19 5.16 -0.17 1.54
C LEU A 19 6.49 0.22 2.19
N LYS A 20 7.54 -0.59 2.01
CA LYS A 20 8.90 -0.27 2.48
C LYS A 20 9.53 0.86 1.66
N GLU A 21 9.38 0.82 0.34
CA GLU A 21 9.89 1.84 -0.57
C GLU A 21 9.30 3.23 -0.28
N VAL A 22 7.98 3.31 -0.05
CA VAL A 22 7.29 4.57 0.27
C VAL A 22 7.37 4.97 1.75
N GLY A 23 8.06 4.19 2.57
CA GLY A 23 8.28 4.47 4.01
C GLY A 23 7.06 4.25 4.91
N GLU A 24 5.97 3.69 4.39
CA GLU A 24 4.71 3.50 5.13
C GLU A 24 4.68 2.17 5.92
N TRP A 25 5.59 1.24 5.64
CA TRP A 25 5.64 -0.05 6.34
C TRP A 25 5.73 0.08 7.87
N LYS A 26 6.47 1.07 8.37
CA LYS A 26 6.60 1.31 9.82
C LYS A 26 5.26 1.70 10.44
N ARG A 27 4.46 2.52 9.73
CA ARG A 27 3.13 2.94 10.18
C ARG A 27 2.17 1.77 10.25
N VAL A 28 2.16 0.94 9.20
CA VAL A 28 1.35 -0.29 9.15
C VAL A 28 1.64 -1.20 10.37
N LEU A 29 2.91 -1.34 10.77
CA LEU A 29 3.28 -2.14 11.93
C LEU A 29 2.87 -1.54 13.29
N THR A 30 2.79 -0.22 13.40
CA THR A 30 2.57 0.47 14.70
C THR A 30 1.11 0.73 15.04
N GLU A 31 0.21 0.77 14.05
CA GLU A 31 -1.19 1.16 14.25
C GLU A 31 -2.11 0.00 14.69
N GLY A 32 -1.56 -1.12 15.18
CA GLY A 32 -2.36 -2.26 15.63
C GLY A 32 -3.03 -3.02 14.48
N PHE A 33 -2.45 -2.90 13.28
CA PHE A 33 -2.97 -3.50 12.06
C PHE A 33 -2.68 -5.01 12.00
N SER A 34 -3.65 -5.79 11.51
CA SER A 34 -3.42 -7.21 11.23
C SER A 34 -2.36 -7.34 10.14
N CYS A 35 -1.22 -7.95 10.49
CA CYS A 35 -0.11 -8.18 9.55
C CYS A 35 -0.33 -9.43 8.68
N ASP A 36 -1.57 -9.87 8.51
CA ASP A 36 -1.88 -10.95 7.57
C ASP A 36 -1.74 -10.44 6.13
N GLY A 37 -1.52 -11.39 5.22
CA GLY A 37 -1.24 -11.06 3.82
C GLY A 37 -2.37 -10.29 3.14
N TRP A 38 -3.62 -10.50 3.53
CA TRP A 38 -4.78 -9.83 2.92
C TRP A 38 -4.86 -8.38 3.37
N SER A 39 -4.73 -8.14 4.68
CA SER A 39 -4.69 -6.81 5.26
C SER A 39 -3.53 -5.98 4.73
N VAL A 40 -2.33 -6.56 4.59
CA VAL A 40 -1.17 -5.83 4.03
C VAL A 40 -1.42 -5.36 2.59
N ILE A 41 -2.01 -6.22 1.76
CA ILE A 41 -2.38 -5.89 0.37
C ILE A 41 -3.45 -4.79 0.35
N HIS A 42 -4.47 -4.91 1.19
CA HIS A 42 -5.54 -3.93 1.31
C HIS A 42 -5.01 -2.54 1.69
N GLU A 43 -4.15 -2.47 2.71
CA GLU A 43 -3.59 -1.19 3.16
C GLU A 43 -2.66 -0.58 2.12
N ALA A 44 -1.82 -1.39 1.48
CA ALA A 44 -0.97 -0.93 0.39
C ALA A 44 -1.79 -0.29 -0.75
N ASN A 45 -2.89 -0.93 -1.15
CA ASN A 45 -3.81 -0.39 -2.15
C ASN A 45 -4.47 0.93 -1.68
N SER A 46 -4.91 1.01 -0.43
CA SER A 46 -5.52 2.22 0.14
C SER A 46 -4.55 3.40 0.17
N ILE A 47 -3.30 3.17 0.59
CA ILE A 47 -2.26 4.20 0.62
C ILE A 47 -1.91 4.63 -0.80
N TRP A 48 -1.79 3.68 -1.73
CA TRP A 48 -1.50 3.97 -3.11
C TRP A 48 -2.59 4.85 -3.74
N GLU A 49 -3.87 4.56 -3.48
CA GLU A 49 -4.98 5.40 -3.94
C GLU A 49 -4.95 6.80 -3.34
N ARG A 50 -4.62 6.94 -2.04
CA ARG A 50 -4.44 8.24 -1.38
C ARG A 50 -3.33 9.07 -2.03
N LYS A 51 -2.13 8.49 -2.18
CA LYS A 51 -0.97 9.15 -2.79
C LYS A 51 -1.21 9.50 -4.26
N SER A 52 -1.84 8.61 -5.02
CA SER A 52 -2.18 8.86 -6.43
C SER A 52 -3.16 10.03 -6.61
N ARG A 53 -4.09 10.21 -5.65
CA ARG A 53 -5.00 11.37 -5.64
C ARG A 53 -4.28 12.67 -5.25
N GLU A 54 -3.34 12.59 -4.30
CA GLU A 54 -2.54 13.74 -3.87
C GLU A 54 -1.60 14.23 -4.98
N ASP A 55 -0.97 13.32 -5.73
CA ASP A 55 -0.08 13.69 -6.84
C ASP A 55 -0.86 14.18 -8.06
N GLY A 56 -2.06 13.63 -8.32
CA GLY A 56 -2.97 14.18 -9.34
C GLY A 56 -3.54 15.56 -8.99
N ASN A 57 -3.46 15.98 -7.72
CA ASN A 57 -3.91 17.29 -7.26
C ASN A 57 -2.79 18.36 -7.21
N LYS A 58 -1.55 18.00 -7.60
CA LYS A 58 -0.44 18.95 -7.78
C LYS A 58 -0.36 19.52 -9.21
N GLU A 59 -1.26 19.11 -10.11
CA GLU A 59 -1.33 19.59 -11.50
C GLU A 59 -2.38 20.69 -11.74
N HIS A 60 -2.78 21.47 -10.71
CA HIS A 60 -3.68 22.62 -10.89
C HIS A 60 -3.16 23.91 -10.25
#